data_AF-A0AAU9DJ92-F1
#
_entry.id   AF-A0AAU9DJ92-F1
#
_cell.length_a   1.000
_cell.length_b   1.000
_cell.length_c   1.000
_cell.angle_alpha   90.00
_cell.angle_beta   90.00
_cell.angle_gamma   90.00
#
_symmetry.space_group_name_H-M   'P 1'
#
loop_
_entity.id
_entity.type
_entity.pdbx_description
1 polymer ?
#
loop_
_entity_poly.entity_id
_entity_poly.type
_entity_poly.pdbx_seq_one_letter_code
_entity_poly.pdbx_strand_id
1 'polypeptide(L)'
;MALNIWYISMTIVLLAEVYLLVQISKIKKQERELVKQKYPDLTPEELRSRKLSIRAYTLAHLYGKKSRVFEFILIAAIFLIGIAVGLLITGYYYLLNTVLLVLLILVFGVVLFYLPNYQDQQEFVQKYLDEHPDNTLKFVSVPSDLVKKVMIIRRLSGVIACVMVVLLLIFGRLY
;
A
#
# COMPACT_ATOMS: atom_id res chain seq x y z
N MET A 1 -18.53 -12.37 27.65
CA MET A 1 -18.49 -10.89 27.58
C MET A 1 -17.28 -10.38 26.80
N ALA A 2 -16.05 -10.82 27.11
CA ALA A 2 -14.83 -10.42 26.40
C ALA A 2 -14.83 -10.76 24.89
N LEU A 3 -15.37 -11.93 24.50
CA LEU A 3 -15.48 -12.35 23.10
C LEU A 3 -16.36 -11.39 22.27
N ASN A 4 -17.48 -10.93 22.82
CA ASN A 4 -18.38 -9.98 22.13
C ASN A 4 -17.73 -8.61 21.95
N ILE A 5 -16.97 -8.15 22.96
CA ILE A 5 -16.22 -6.89 22.87
C ILE A 5 -15.17 -6.98 21.76
N TRP A 6 -14.45 -8.10 21.67
CA TRP A 6 -13.47 -8.33 20.61
C TRP A 6 -14.07 -8.28 19.21
N TYR A 7 -15.17 -9.01 18.97
CA TYR A 7 -15.85 -8.99 17.67
C TYR A 7 -16.35 -7.59 17.29
N ILE A 8 -16.90 -6.85 18.25
CA ILE A 8 -17.35 -5.47 18.03
C ILE A 8 -16.16 -4.57 17.67
N SER A 9 -15.04 -4.64 18.41
CA SER A 9 -13.83 -3.86 18.13
C SER A 9 -13.24 -4.18 16.75
N MET A 10 -13.14 -5.46 16.39
CA MET A 10 -12.66 -5.88 15.06
C MET A 10 -13.58 -5.40 13.94
N THR A 11 -14.91 -5.45 14.15
CA THR A 11 -15.88 -4.97 13.16
C THR A 11 -15.76 -3.46 12.93
N ILE A 12 -15.63 -2.67 13.99
CA ILE A 12 -15.44 -1.20 13.88
C ILE A 12 -14.17 -0.89 13.10
N VAL A 13 -13.08 -1.59 13.40
CA VAL A 13 -11.79 -1.40 12.73
C VAL A 13 -11.87 -1.76 11.24
N LEU A 14 -12.51 -2.88 10.89
CA LEU A 14 -12.71 -3.28 9.50
C LEU A 14 -13.57 -2.26 8.73
N LEU A 15 -14.64 -1.75 9.35
CA LEU A 15 -15.48 -0.71 8.73
C LEU A 15 -14.70 0.59 8.49
N ALA A 16 -13.83 0.98 9.41
CA ALA A 16 -12.95 2.14 9.24
C ALA A 16 -12.00 1.95 8.05
N GLU A 17 -11.39 0.76 7.90
CA GLU A 17 -10.51 0.46 6.78
C GLU A 17 -11.26 0.47 5.44
N VAL A 18 -12.44 -0.14 5.38
CA VAL A 18 -13.32 -0.11 4.20
C VAL A 18 -13.67 1.33 3.81
N TYR A 19 -14.00 2.18 4.79
CA TYR A 19 -14.28 3.60 4.54
C TYR A 19 -13.08 4.33 3.91
N LEU A 20 -11.87 4.10 4.43
CA LEU A 20 -10.64 4.67 3.88
C LEU A 20 -10.38 4.20 2.44
N LEU A 21 -10.61 2.92 2.13
CA LEU A 21 -10.48 2.39 0.77
C LEU A 21 -11.46 3.04 -0.20
N VAL A 22 -12.69 3.30 0.23
CA VAL A 22 -13.70 4.04 -0.56
C VAL A 22 -13.25 5.48 -0.83
N GLN A 23 -12.61 6.15 0.13
CA GLN A 23 -12.07 7.49 -0.09
C GLN A 23 -10.92 7.48 -1.11
N ILE A 24 -10.03 6.50 -1.05
CA ILE A 24 -8.94 6.33 -2.03
C ILE A 24 -9.50 6.08 -3.44
N SER A 25 -10.55 5.26 -3.57
CA SER A 25 -11.15 4.97 -4.87
C SER A 25 -11.78 6.20 -5.51
N LYS A 26 -12.43 7.07 -4.71
CA LYS A 26 -12.96 8.37 -5.16
C LYS A 26 -11.84 9.27 -5.69
N ILE A 27 -10.72 9.36 -4.99
CA ILE A 27 -9.57 10.19 -5.43
C ILE A 27 -8.98 9.65 -6.73
N LYS A 28 -8.80 8.32 -6.85
CA LYS A 28 -8.36 7.69 -8.10
C LYS A 28 -9.32 7.94 -9.26
N LYS A 29 -10.62 8.10 -9.00
CA LYS A 29 -11.59 8.45 -10.02
C LYS A 29 -11.38 9.89 -10.50
N GLN A 30 -11.19 10.83 -9.58
CA GLN A 30 -10.89 12.23 -9.89
C GLN A 30 -9.59 12.36 -10.72
N GLU A 31 -8.53 11.63 -10.35
CA GLU A 31 -7.29 11.58 -11.13
C GLU A 31 -7.52 11.09 -12.57
N ARG A 32 -8.36 10.06 -12.76
CA ARG A 32 -8.71 9.57 -14.10
C ARG A 32 -9.50 10.60 -14.90
N GLU A 33 -10.40 11.34 -14.26
CA GLU A 33 -11.16 12.41 -14.90
C GLU A 33 -10.25 13.55 -15.35
N LEU A 34 -9.27 13.95 -14.53
CA LEU A 34 -8.26 14.94 -14.91
C LEU A 34 -7.43 14.50 -16.13
N VAL A 35 -7.04 13.21 -16.19
CA VAL A 35 -6.33 12.67 -17.35
C VAL A 35 -7.18 12.72 -18.61
N LYS A 36 -8.46 12.36 -18.52
CA LYS A 36 -9.39 12.43 -19.66
C LYS A 36 -9.64 13.86 -20.13
N GLN A 37 -9.71 14.81 -19.21
CA GLN A 37 -9.86 16.23 -19.56
C GLN A 37 -8.63 16.77 -20.29
N LYS A 38 -7.43 16.40 -19.86
CA LYS A 38 -6.17 16.88 -20.44
C LYS A 38 -5.79 16.17 -21.75
N TYR A 39 -6.22 14.93 -21.92
CA TYR A 39 -5.94 14.11 -23.10
C TYR A 39 -7.21 13.36 -23.55
N PRO A 40 -8.20 14.09 -24.11
CA PRO A 40 -9.49 13.51 -24.49
C PRO A 40 -9.37 12.53 -25.66
N ASP A 41 -8.36 12.70 -26.52
CA ASP A 41 -8.18 11.93 -27.75
C ASP A 41 -7.56 10.53 -27.51
N LEU A 42 -7.13 10.25 -26.27
CA LEU A 42 -6.53 8.95 -25.94
C LEU A 42 -7.59 7.84 -25.99
N THR A 43 -7.29 6.81 -26.79
CA THR A 43 -8.11 5.59 -26.80
C THR A 43 -7.95 4.80 -25.49
N PRO A 44 -8.89 3.88 -25.17
CA PRO A 44 -8.77 3.02 -23.99
C PRO A 44 -7.46 2.20 -23.95
N GLU A 45 -6.95 1.76 -25.09
CA GLU A 45 -5.69 1.02 -25.20
C GLU A 45 -4.49 1.92 -24.91
N GLU A 46 -4.46 3.14 -25.46
CA GLU A 46 -3.42 4.11 -25.18
C GLU A 46 -3.43 4.56 -23.72
N LEU A 47 -4.61 4.70 -23.09
CA LEU A 47 -4.74 4.95 -21.66
C LEU A 47 -4.14 3.81 -20.81
N ARG A 48 -4.30 2.57 -21.25
CA ARG A 48 -3.72 1.40 -20.59
C ARG A 48 -2.19 1.38 -20.78
N SER A 49 -1.72 1.58 -22.00
CA SER A 49 -0.30 1.67 -22.34
C SER A 49 0.39 2.78 -21.54
N ARG A 50 -0.17 3.99 -21.54
CA ARG A 50 0.28 5.13 -20.73
C ARG A 50 0.47 4.76 -19.26
N LYS A 51 -0.51 4.10 -18.65
CA LYS A 51 -0.43 3.68 -17.23
C LYS A 51 0.72 2.71 -16.98
N LEU A 52 0.95 1.78 -17.91
CA LEU A 52 2.05 0.81 -17.81
C LEU A 52 3.40 1.53 -17.97
N SER A 53 3.54 2.41 -18.95
CA SER A 53 4.76 3.18 -19.21
C SER A 53 5.11 4.09 -18.03
N ILE A 54 4.13 4.83 -17.51
CA ILE A 54 4.30 5.63 -16.28
C ILE A 54 4.77 4.74 -15.12
N ARG A 55 4.09 3.61 -14.89
CA ARG A 55 4.45 2.70 -13.80
C ARG A 55 5.86 2.15 -13.94
N ALA A 56 6.25 1.73 -15.14
CA ALA A 56 7.58 1.20 -15.41
C ALA A 56 8.65 2.28 -15.21
N TYR A 57 8.41 3.49 -15.71
CA TYR A 57 9.32 4.62 -15.56
C TYR A 57 9.48 5.02 -14.09
N THR A 58 8.38 5.12 -13.33
CA THR A 58 8.42 5.37 -11.88
C THR A 58 9.12 4.24 -11.13
N LEU A 59 8.88 2.97 -11.47
CA LEU A 59 9.58 1.84 -10.84
C LEU A 59 11.09 1.92 -11.07
N ALA A 60 11.53 2.17 -12.31
CA ALA A 60 12.95 2.24 -12.63
C ALA A 60 13.65 3.40 -11.90
N HIS A 61 13.05 4.59 -11.87
CA HIS A 61 13.72 5.80 -11.39
C HIS A 61 13.50 6.08 -9.90
N LEU A 62 12.35 5.68 -9.37
CA LEU A 62 11.94 5.99 -7.99
C LEU A 62 12.12 4.80 -7.04
N TYR A 63 11.92 3.59 -7.55
CA TYR A 63 12.07 2.35 -6.76
C TYR A 63 13.35 1.57 -7.07
N GLY A 64 13.97 1.76 -8.23
CA GLY A 64 15.19 1.05 -8.63
C GLY A 64 16.34 1.23 -7.64
N LYS A 65 16.41 2.38 -6.95
CA LYS A 65 17.43 2.63 -5.91
C LYS A 65 17.24 1.79 -4.64
N LYS A 66 16.04 1.23 -4.39
CA LYS A 66 15.73 0.48 -3.17
C LYS A 66 15.63 -1.05 -3.37
N SER A 67 15.86 -1.59 -4.58
CA SER A 67 15.53 -3.00 -4.92
C SER A 67 16.11 -4.05 -3.96
N ARG A 68 17.35 -3.86 -3.47
CA ARG A 68 18.02 -4.83 -2.58
C ARG A 68 17.28 -5.05 -1.25
N VAL A 69 16.67 -4.00 -0.70
CA VAL A 69 15.90 -4.11 0.55
C VAL A 69 14.60 -4.88 0.31
N PHE A 70 13.96 -4.66 -0.83
CA PHE A 70 12.74 -5.39 -1.20
C PHE A 70 13.03 -6.87 -1.46
N GLU A 71 14.10 -7.18 -2.17
CA GLU A 71 14.57 -8.55 -2.39
C GLU A 71 14.83 -9.26 -1.06
N PHE A 72 15.53 -8.60 -0.13
CA PHE A 72 15.79 -9.16 1.20
C PHE A 72 14.51 -9.46 1.97
N ILE A 73 13.54 -8.52 1.96
CA ILE A 73 12.27 -8.73 2.66
C ILE A 73 11.44 -9.85 1.99
N LEU A 74 11.44 -9.93 0.66
CA LEU A 74 10.74 -11.00 -0.06
C LEU A 74 11.32 -12.38 0.32
N ILE A 75 12.64 -12.50 0.38
CA ILE A 75 13.33 -13.72 0.82
C ILE A 75 12.96 -14.06 2.27
N ALA A 76 12.99 -13.07 3.18
CA ALA A 76 12.63 -13.26 4.57
C ALA A 76 11.16 -13.71 4.74
N ALA A 77 10.25 -13.14 3.95
CA ALA A 77 8.84 -13.53 3.95
C ALA A 77 8.64 -14.97 3.47
N ILE A 78 9.30 -15.38 2.38
CA ILE A 78 9.25 -16.76 1.86
C ILE A 78 9.75 -17.74 2.93
N PHE A 79 10.85 -17.41 3.60
CA PHE A 79 11.39 -18.26 4.66
C PHE A 79 10.42 -18.41 5.85
N LEU A 80 9.79 -17.31 6.29
CA LEU A 80 8.80 -17.34 7.35
C LEU A 80 7.52 -18.10 6.97
N ILE A 81 7.10 -18.03 5.69
CA ILE A 81 6.00 -18.86 5.18
C ILE A 81 6.35 -20.35 5.29
N GLY A 82 7.57 -20.73 4.92
CA GLY A 82 8.05 -22.11 5.07
C GLY A 82 8.01 -22.60 6.52
N ILE A 83 8.45 -21.77 7.46
CA ILE A 83 8.37 -22.05 8.90
C ILE A 83 6.90 -22.20 9.34
N ALA A 84 6.02 -21.29 8.92
CA ALA A 84 4.60 -21.36 9.26
C ALA A 84 3.94 -22.66 8.78
N VAL A 85 4.26 -23.12 7.56
CA VAL A 85 3.79 -24.40 7.04
C VAL A 85 4.33 -25.58 7.86
N GLY A 86 5.62 -25.56 8.21
CA GLY A 86 6.20 -26.60 9.07
C GLY A 86 5.55 -26.68 10.45
N LEU A 87 5.24 -25.53 11.05
CA LEU A 87 4.55 -25.44 12.34
C LEU A 87 3.09 -25.91 12.28
N LEU A 88 2.40 -25.66 11.16
CA LEU A 88 1.06 -26.20 10.90
C LEU A 88 1.06 -27.72 10.85
N ILE A 89 2.02 -28.33 10.14
CA ILE A 89 2.13 -29.79 9.99
C ILE A 89 2.45 -30.46 11.33
N THR A 90 3.28 -29.82 12.16
CA THR A 90 3.78 -30.37 13.43
C THR A 90 2.89 -30.06 14.64
N GLY A 91 1.82 -29.27 14.47
CA GLY A 91 0.85 -28.96 15.54
C GLY A 91 1.33 -27.95 16.58
N TYR A 92 2.42 -27.21 16.33
CA TYR A 92 2.97 -26.21 17.24
C TYR A 92 2.30 -24.83 17.07
N TYR A 93 1.00 -24.77 17.35
CA TYR A 93 0.16 -23.59 17.11
C TYR A 93 0.60 -22.32 17.86
N TYR A 94 1.26 -22.45 19.03
CA TYR A 94 1.75 -21.29 19.78
C TYR A 94 2.90 -20.55 19.06
N LEU A 95 3.77 -21.28 18.37
CA LEU A 95 4.83 -20.69 17.53
C LEU A 95 4.27 -20.12 16.24
N LEU A 96 3.22 -20.73 15.70
CA LEU A 96 2.57 -20.28 14.47
C LEU A 96 2.06 -18.84 14.60
N ASN A 97 1.42 -18.50 15.72
CA ASN A 97 0.95 -17.13 16.00
C ASN A 97 2.10 -16.12 16.00
N THR A 98 3.26 -16.50 16.53
CA THR A 98 4.46 -15.65 16.56
C THR A 98 5.03 -15.45 15.16
N VAL A 99 5.10 -16.51 14.37
CA VAL A 99 5.60 -16.44 12.98
C VAL A 99 4.67 -15.59 12.11
N LEU A 100 3.35 -15.78 12.23
CA LEU A 100 2.36 -14.97 11.51
C LEU A 100 2.45 -13.48 11.89
N LEU A 101 2.68 -13.17 13.18
CA LEU A 101 2.90 -11.81 13.62
C LEU A 101 4.13 -11.18 12.97
N VAL A 102 5.26 -11.88 12.97
CA VAL A 102 6.51 -11.40 12.37
C VAL A 102 6.32 -11.17 10.86
N LEU A 103 5.62 -12.08 10.18
CA LEU A 103 5.26 -11.94 8.77
C LEU A 103 4.43 -10.68 8.52
N LEU A 104 3.45 -10.42 9.39
CA LEU A 104 2.58 -9.26 9.30
C LEU A 104 3.34 -7.95 9.55
N ILE A 105 4.25 -7.92 10.52
CA ILE A 105 5.15 -6.79 10.78
C ILE A 105 6.07 -6.55 9.58
N LEU A 106 6.64 -7.59 8.97
CA LEU A 106 7.48 -7.47 7.78
C LEU A 106 6.72 -6.88 6.60
N VAL A 107 5.52 -7.38 6.32
CA VAL A 107 4.65 -6.85 5.26
C VAL A 107 4.29 -5.38 5.54
N PHE A 108 3.96 -5.05 6.79
CA PHE A 108 3.71 -3.65 7.18
C PHE A 108 4.93 -2.76 7.01
N GLY A 109 6.11 -3.24 7.40
CA GLY A 109 7.37 -2.53 7.21
C GLY A 109 7.65 -2.23 5.74
N VAL A 110 7.44 -3.20 4.84
CA VAL A 110 7.59 -2.97 3.38
C VAL A 110 6.64 -1.88 2.93
N VAL A 111 5.36 -1.99 3.28
CA VAL A 111 4.34 -1.04 2.82
C VAL A 111 4.63 0.38 3.32
N LEU A 112 5.14 0.52 4.54
CA LEU A 112 5.41 1.82 5.17
C LEU A 112 6.74 2.45 4.72
N PHE A 113 7.82 1.66 4.62
CA PHE A 113 9.16 2.19 4.34
C PHE A 113 9.54 2.16 2.85
N TYR A 114 8.92 1.28 2.08
CA TYR A 114 9.26 1.09 0.67
C TYR A 114 8.37 1.88 -0.27
N LEU A 115 7.10 2.12 0.07
CA LEU A 115 6.29 3.01 -0.75
C LEU A 115 6.85 4.43 -0.61
N PRO A 116 7.33 5.04 -1.72
CA PRO A 116 7.69 6.44 -1.74
C PRO A 116 6.51 7.26 -1.24
N ASN A 117 6.86 8.27 -0.45
CA ASN A 117 5.85 9.15 0.05
C ASN A 117 5.22 9.88 -1.15
N TYR A 118 3.98 10.31 -0.99
CA TYR A 118 3.25 11.03 -2.03
C TYR A 118 3.95 12.35 -2.43
N GLN A 119 4.78 12.90 -1.53
CA GLN A 119 5.69 14.01 -1.81
C GLN A 119 6.78 13.62 -2.80
N ASP A 120 7.52 12.55 -2.57
CA ASP A 120 8.55 12.04 -3.49
C ASP A 120 7.95 11.77 -4.89
N GLN A 121 6.71 11.28 -4.93
CA GLN A 121 5.99 11.06 -6.19
C GLN A 121 5.65 12.37 -6.91
N GLN A 122 5.26 13.42 -6.18
CA GLN A 122 4.99 14.74 -6.74
C GLN A 122 6.25 15.43 -7.23
N GLU A 123 7.31 15.45 -6.42
CA GLU A 123 8.61 15.99 -6.82
C GLU A 123 9.15 15.28 -8.06
N PHE A 124 8.99 13.96 -8.15
CA PHE A 124 9.36 13.21 -9.33
C PHE A 124 8.56 13.59 -10.58
N VAL A 125 7.23 13.72 -10.44
CA VAL A 125 6.38 14.11 -11.57
C VAL A 125 6.73 15.53 -12.03
N GLN A 126 6.94 16.44 -11.09
CA GLN A 126 7.31 17.82 -11.39
C GLN A 126 8.66 17.89 -12.09
N LYS A 127 9.68 17.22 -11.54
CA LYS A 127 11.00 17.11 -12.15
C LYS A 127 10.96 16.51 -13.55
N TYR A 128 10.16 15.46 -13.77
CA TYR A 128 9.98 14.88 -15.09
C TYR A 128 9.38 15.89 -16.08
N LEU A 129 8.35 16.63 -15.67
CA LEU A 129 7.69 17.64 -16.52
C LEU A 129 8.63 18.80 -16.87
N ASP A 130 9.53 19.16 -15.95
CA ASP A 130 10.54 20.20 -16.18
C ASP A 130 11.64 19.73 -17.13
N GLU A 131 12.09 18.48 -16.99
CA GLU A 131 13.14 17.88 -17.84
C GLU A 131 12.61 17.48 -19.24
N HIS A 132 11.31 17.21 -19.37
CA HIS A 132 10.70 16.68 -20.60
C HIS A 132 9.44 17.51 -20.95
N PRO A 133 9.61 18.72 -21.54
CA PRO A 133 8.50 19.63 -21.83
C PRO A 133 7.46 19.03 -22.80
N ASP A 134 7.88 18.14 -23.68
CA ASP A 134 6.99 17.42 -24.63
C ASP A 134 6.06 16.42 -23.92
N ASN A 135 6.40 16.04 -22.68
CA ASN A 135 5.63 15.15 -21.81
C ASN A 135 5.13 13.88 -22.53
N THR A 136 6.07 13.10 -23.09
CA THR A 136 5.78 11.87 -23.86
C THR A 136 4.97 10.85 -23.05
N LEU A 137 5.21 10.75 -21.74
CA LEU A 137 4.45 9.89 -20.82
C LEU A 137 3.05 10.43 -20.47
N LYS A 138 2.71 11.65 -20.92
CA LYS A 138 1.44 12.32 -20.66
C LYS A 138 1.13 12.38 -19.17
N PHE A 139 2.12 12.68 -18.33
CA PHE A 139 1.94 12.89 -16.90
C PHE A 139 0.97 14.06 -16.66
N VAL A 140 0.14 13.91 -15.62
CA VAL A 140 -0.79 14.95 -15.19
C VAL A 140 -0.45 15.26 -13.74
N SER A 141 -0.16 16.54 -13.45
CA SER A 141 0.03 16.98 -12.09
C SER A 141 -1.29 16.87 -11.33
N VAL A 142 -1.29 16.11 -10.25
CA VAL A 142 -2.46 15.95 -9.38
C VAL A 142 -2.50 17.12 -8.40
N PRO A 143 -3.66 17.75 -8.16
CA PRO A 143 -3.82 18.82 -7.19
C PRO A 143 -3.24 18.48 -5.80
N SER A 144 -2.57 19.46 -5.19
CA SER A 144 -1.84 19.28 -3.92
C SER A 144 -2.74 18.92 -2.73
N ASP A 145 -4.01 19.32 -2.76
CA ASP A 145 -5.04 18.99 -1.79
C ASP A 145 -5.42 17.50 -1.85
N LEU A 146 -5.58 16.95 -3.06
CA LEU A 146 -5.84 15.52 -3.25
C LEU A 146 -4.67 14.68 -2.77
N VAL A 147 -3.44 15.13 -3.07
CA VAL A 147 -2.20 14.52 -2.59
C VAL A 147 -2.16 14.45 -1.06
N LYS A 148 -2.41 15.58 -0.39
CA LYS A 148 -2.46 15.65 1.09
C LYS A 148 -3.51 14.70 1.65
N LYS A 149 -4.70 14.66 1.02
CA LYS A 149 -5.78 13.78 1.45
C LYS A 149 -5.39 12.30 1.38
N VAL A 150 -4.77 11.85 0.29
CA VAL A 150 -4.30 10.46 0.17
C VAL A 150 -3.22 10.14 1.20
N MET A 151 -2.31 11.08 1.47
CA MET A 151 -1.26 10.88 2.47
C MET A 151 -1.84 10.69 3.88
N ILE A 152 -2.82 11.51 4.26
CA ILE A 152 -3.52 11.38 5.55
C ILE A 152 -4.23 10.03 5.64
N ILE A 153 -4.95 9.64 4.59
CA ILE A 153 -5.67 8.36 4.55
C ILE A 153 -4.70 7.18 4.71
N ARG A 154 -3.55 7.20 4.02
CA ARG A 154 -2.54 6.13 4.15
C ARG A 154 -1.96 6.05 5.57
N ARG A 155 -1.68 7.19 6.20
CA ARG A 155 -1.22 7.21 7.60
C ARG A 155 -2.27 6.63 8.54
N LEU A 156 -3.54 7.00 8.35
CA LEU A 156 -4.65 6.46 9.14
C LEU A 156 -4.81 4.94 8.95
N SER A 157 -4.75 4.44 7.72
CA SER A 157 -4.77 2.99 7.42
C SER A 157 -3.60 2.27 8.10
N GLY A 158 -2.39 2.85 8.08
CA GLY A 158 -1.23 2.31 8.81
C GLY A 158 -1.46 2.22 10.32
N VAL A 159 -2.05 3.26 10.93
CA VAL A 159 -2.40 3.27 12.36
C VAL A 159 -3.48 2.24 12.67
N ILE A 160 -4.55 2.19 11.87
CA ILE A 160 -5.65 1.22 12.02
C ILE A 160 -5.11 -0.20 11.98
N ALA A 161 -4.18 -0.47 11.08
CA ALA A 161 -3.59 -1.79 11.01
C ALA A 161 -2.70 -2.12 12.21
N CYS A 162 -1.93 -1.16 12.74
CA CYS A 162 -1.21 -1.36 14.01
C CYS A 162 -2.18 -1.71 15.15
N VAL A 163 -3.34 -1.03 15.21
CA VAL A 163 -4.41 -1.36 16.17
C VAL A 163 -4.93 -2.79 15.95
N MET A 164 -5.15 -3.23 14.70
CA MET A 164 -5.52 -4.62 14.41
C MET A 164 -4.49 -5.61 14.94
N VAL A 165 -3.19 -5.34 14.71
CA VAL A 165 -2.12 -6.22 15.21
C VAL A 165 -2.16 -6.33 16.72
N VAL A 166 -2.28 -5.20 17.42
CA VAL A 166 -2.34 -5.16 18.88
C VAL A 166 -3.57 -5.91 19.41
N LEU A 167 -4.73 -5.72 18.79
CA LEU A 167 -5.95 -6.45 19.14
C LEU A 167 -5.80 -7.96 18.90
N LEU A 168 -5.18 -8.37 17.79
CA LEU A 168 -4.90 -9.79 17.52
C LEU A 168 -3.93 -10.38 18.54
N LEU A 169 -2.94 -9.62 19.01
CA LEU A 169 -1.97 -10.09 20.01
C LEU A 169 -2.56 -10.21 21.41
N ILE A 170 -3.35 -9.23 21.84
CA ILE A 170 -3.97 -9.24 23.17
C ILE A 170 -4.95 -10.40 23.28
N PHE A 171 -5.78 -10.61 22.25
CA PHE A 171 -6.84 -11.61 22.29
C PHE A 171 -6.40 -12.98 21.77
N GLY A 172 -5.37 -13.07 20.92
CA GLY A 172 -4.76 -14.34 20.49
C GLY A 172 -3.90 -15.03 21.56
N ARG A 173 -3.65 -14.37 22.70
CA ARG A 173 -3.07 -14.98 23.91
C ARG A 173 -4.10 -15.35 24.97
N LEU A 174 -5.35 -14.92 24.81
CA LEU A 174 -6.45 -15.20 25.74
C LEU A 174 -7.23 -16.48 25.38
N TYR A 175 -6.84 -17.17 24.30
CA TYR A 175 -7.42 -18.41 23.80
C TYR A 175 -6.33 -19.41 23.43
#